data_AF-A0A8S8XLZ1-F1
#
_entry.id   AF-A0A8S8XLZ1-F1
#
_cell.length_a   1.000
_cell.length_b   1.000
_cell.length_c   1.000
_cell.angle_alpha   90.00
_cell.angle_beta   90.00
_cell.angle_gamma   90.00
#
_symmetry.space_group_name_H-M   'P 1'
#
loop_
_entity.id
_entity.type
_entity.pdbx_description
1 polymer ?
#
loop_
_entity_poly.entity_id
_entity_poly.type
_entity_poly.pdbx_seq_one_letter_code
_entity_poly.pdbx_strand_id
1 'polypeptide(L)'
;MQKINCEPIWVSTAWDGIFPASLADGQFDMVVSGVTITEERDKIVDFSNPYIIVQQGVLMRVDDVGKTIDDFKSGDMRLASQTGTTLHWVRSSSVGTNIVI
;
A
#
# COMPACT_ATOMS: atom_id res chain seq x y z
N MET A 1 8.10 -20.68 9.02
CA MET A 1 8.25 -21.79 8.06
C MET A 1 7.97 -23.14 8.70
N GLN A 2 8.46 -23.45 9.90
CA GLN A 2 8.20 -24.74 10.59
C GLN A 2 6.73 -25.18 10.78
N LYS A 3 5.74 -24.28 10.69
CA LYS A 3 4.31 -24.60 10.90
C LYS A 3 3.56 -25.00 9.63
N ILE A 4 4.09 -24.62 8.47
CA ILE A 4 3.52 -24.95 7.16
C ILE A 4 4.51 -25.98 6.62
N ASN A 5 4.09 -27.22 6.39
CA ASN A 5 4.97 -28.31 5.97
C ASN A 5 5.43 -28.17 4.50
N CYS A 6 5.77 -26.94 4.10
CA CYS A 6 6.09 -26.50 2.76
C CYS A 6 7.35 -25.61 2.82
N GLU A 7 8.15 -25.66 1.77
CA GLU A 7 9.29 -24.76 1.57
C GLU A 7 8.86 -23.59 0.68
N PRO A 8 8.95 -22.33 1.14
CA PRO A 8 8.50 -21.18 0.36
C PRO A 8 9.51 -20.83 -0.72
N ILE A 9 9.02 -20.65 -1.95
CA ILE A 9 9.77 -20.08 -3.06
C ILE A 9 9.40 -18.61 -3.14
N TRP A 10 10.38 -17.73 -2.88
CA TRP A 10 10.16 -16.30 -2.90
C TRP A 10 10.24 -15.74 -4.32
N VAL A 11 9.18 -15.09 -4.77
CA VAL A 11 9.13 -14.38 -6.04
C VAL A 11 9.00 -12.88 -5.74
N SER A 12 9.99 -12.11 -6.16
CA SER A 12 9.95 -10.65 -6.02
C SER A 12 9.12 -10.06 -7.15
N THR A 13 8.00 -9.42 -6.81
CA THR A 13 7.07 -8.85 -7.77
C THR A 13 6.82 -7.37 -7.47
N ALA A 14 6.70 -6.55 -8.50
CA ALA A 14 6.31 -5.15 -8.35
C ALA A 14 4.90 -5.06 -7.73
N TRP A 15 4.66 -4.00 -6.96
CA TRP A 15 3.34 -3.77 -6.36
C TRP A 15 2.25 -3.59 -7.42
N ASP A 16 2.60 -2.90 -8.50
CA ASP A 16 1.72 -2.67 -9.63
C ASP A 16 1.39 -4.00 -10.32
N GLY A 17 0.13 -4.42 -10.24
CA GLY A 17 -0.36 -5.65 -10.85
C GLY A 17 -0.30 -6.90 -9.97
N ILE A 18 0.18 -6.81 -8.73
CA ILE A 18 0.41 -8.00 -7.87
C ILE A 18 -0.85 -8.84 -7.63
N PHE A 19 -2.04 -8.23 -7.60
CA PHE A 19 -3.32 -8.94 -7.39
C PHE A 19 -3.91 -9.49 -8.71
N PRO A 20 -4.28 -8.67 -9.71
CA PRO A 20 -4.98 -9.18 -10.90
C PRO A 20 -4.07 -9.86 -11.93
N ALA A 21 -2.77 -9.57 -11.98
CA ALA A 21 -1.89 -10.04 -13.07
C ALA A 21 -0.92 -11.14 -12.66
N SER A 22 -0.71 -11.37 -11.37
CA SER A 22 0.24 -12.39 -10.92
C SER A 22 -0.39 -13.41 -9.99
N LEU A 23 -1.24 -13.00 -9.05
CA LEU A 23 -2.00 -13.95 -8.24
C LEU A 23 -3.08 -14.66 -9.06
N ALA A 24 -3.91 -13.89 -9.80
CA ALA A 24 -4.98 -14.48 -10.61
C ALA A 24 -4.47 -15.32 -11.79
N ASP A 25 -3.31 -14.95 -12.36
CA ASP A 25 -2.65 -15.68 -13.44
C ASP A 25 -1.85 -16.90 -12.94
N GLY A 26 -1.87 -17.19 -11.64
CA GLY A 26 -1.24 -18.36 -11.04
C GLY A 26 0.29 -18.32 -11.02
N GLN A 27 0.90 -17.14 -11.08
CA GLN A 27 2.35 -16.99 -11.01
C GLN A 27 2.92 -17.27 -9.60
N PHE A 28 2.08 -17.15 -8.57
CA PHE A 28 2.38 -17.53 -7.19
C PHE A 28 1.08 -17.81 -6.41
N ASP A 29 1.20 -18.52 -5.29
CA ASP A 29 0.04 -18.95 -4.49
C ASP A 29 -0.42 -17.93 -3.44
N MET A 30 0.46 -17.02 -3.02
CA MET A 30 0.17 -16.07 -1.93
C MET A 30 1.00 -14.79 -2.03
N VAL A 31 0.39 -13.67 -1.66
CA VAL A 31 1.08 -12.37 -1.48
C VAL A 31 1.35 -12.12 0.00
N VAL A 32 2.60 -11.86 0.36
CA VAL A 32 3.01 -11.45 1.71
C VAL A 32 3.82 -10.16 1.63
N SER A 33 3.12 -9.02 1.56
CA SER A 33 3.74 -7.70 1.35
C SER A 33 3.03 -6.56 2.11
N GLY A 34 2.49 -6.84 3.30
CA GLY A 34 1.81 -5.82 4.12
C GLY A 34 0.54 -5.26 3.45
N VAL A 35 -0.25 -6.15 2.83
CA VAL A 35 -1.48 -5.77 2.14
C VAL A 35 -2.57 -5.41 3.15
N THR A 36 -3.05 -4.16 3.10
CA THR A 36 -4.25 -3.77 3.86
C THR A 36 -5.49 -4.45 3.29
N ILE A 37 -6.29 -5.06 4.16
CA ILE A 37 -7.60 -5.64 3.83
C ILE A 37 -8.57 -4.50 3.48
N THR A 38 -9.21 -4.58 2.32
CA THR A 38 -10.24 -3.64 1.87
C THR A 38 -11.34 -4.39 1.13
N GLU A 39 -12.58 -3.89 1.17
CA GLU A 39 -13.73 -4.53 0.48
C GLU A 39 -13.52 -4.69 -1.03
N GLU A 40 -12.79 -3.76 -1.66
CA GLU A 40 -12.49 -3.84 -3.09
C GLU A 40 -11.55 -5.00 -3.41
N ARG A 41 -10.52 -5.22 -2.57
CA ARG A 41 -9.58 -6.33 -2.74
C ARG A 41 -10.22 -7.66 -2.38
N ASP A 42 -11.07 -7.69 -1.37
CA ASP A 42 -11.79 -8.89 -0.91
C ASP A 42 -12.70 -9.50 -1.99
N LYS A 43 -13.10 -8.70 -2.99
CA LYS A 43 -13.86 -9.17 -4.16
C LYS A 43 -13.02 -9.95 -5.18
N ILE A 44 -11.70 -9.81 -5.14
CA ILE A 44 -10.79 -10.39 -6.15
C ILE A 44 -9.76 -11.35 -5.55
N VAL A 45 -9.53 -11.32 -4.23
CA VAL A 45 -8.60 -12.19 -3.51
C VAL A 45 -9.17 -12.59 -2.15
N ASP A 46 -8.79 -13.77 -1.68
CA ASP A 46 -9.07 -14.21 -0.30
C ASP A 46 -7.98 -13.72 0.66
N PHE A 47 -8.39 -13.17 1.81
CA PHE A 47 -7.48 -12.74 2.87
C PHE A 47 -7.33 -13.80 3.98
N SER A 48 -6.12 -13.88 4.53
CA SER A 48 -5.91 -14.58 5.80
C SER A 48 -6.46 -13.77 6.98
N ASN A 49 -6.46 -14.37 8.17
CA ASN A 49 -6.58 -13.59 9.40
C ASN A 49 -5.50 -12.49 9.43
N PRO A 50 -5.84 -11.27 9.90
CA PRO A 50 -4.89 -10.17 9.96
C PRO A 50 -3.77 -10.51 10.95
N TYR A 51 -2.53 -10.25 10.54
CA TYR A 51 -1.34 -10.53 11.36
C TYR A 51 -0.64 -9.26 11.87
N ILE A 52 -0.95 -8.08 11.31
CA ILE A 52 -0.45 -6.76 11.73
C ILE A 52 -1.58 -5.73 11.60
N ILE A 53 -1.63 -4.76 12.51
CA ILE A 53 -2.44 -3.53 12.37
C ILE A 53 -1.49 -2.41 11.97
N VAL A 54 -1.83 -1.70 10.88
CA VAL A 54 -1.01 -0.62 10.33
C VAL A 54 -1.75 0.70 10.48
N GLN A 55 -1.04 1.73 10.95
CA GLN A 55 -1.50 3.11 10.91
C GLN A 55 -0.74 3.88 9.81
N GLN A 56 -1.43 4.85 9.21
CA GLN A 56 -0.85 5.69 8.17
C GLN A 56 -0.21 6.93 8.81
N GLY A 57 0.96 7.32 8.32
CA GLY A 57 1.68 8.49 8.80
C GLY A 57 2.41 9.19 7.64
N VAL A 58 2.68 10.48 7.82
CA VAL A 58 3.46 11.27 6.86
C VAL A 58 4.86 11.46 7.44
N LEU A 59 5.87 11.04 6.68
CA LEU A 59 7.26 11.36 6.97
C LEU A 59 7.59 12.72 6.33
N MET A 60 8.23 13.61 7.10
CA MET A 60 8.64 14.94 6.65
C MET A 60 10.07 15.24 7.10
N ARG A 61 10.70 16.26 6.47
CA ARG A 61 12.02 16.71 6.93
C ARG A 61 11.88 17.37 8.30
N VAL A 62 12.95 17.35 9.08
CA VAL A 62 13.01 18.02 10.39
C VAL A 62 12.71 19.52 10.26
N ASP A 63 13.14 20.14 9.17
CA ASP A 63 12.92 21.57 8.90
C ASP A 63 11.45 21.89 8.55
N ASP A 64 10.63 20.89 8.20
CA ASP A 64 9.22 21.06 7.86
C ASP A 64 8.30 20.77 9.06
N VAL A 65 8.84 20.60 10.27
CA VAL A 65 8.04 20.32 11.47
C VAL A 65 7.07 21.46 11.75
N GLY A 66 5.80 21.12 12.00
CA GLY A 66 4.70 22.08 12.22
C GLY A 66 3.88 22.36 10.96
N LYS A 67 4.29 21.84 9.80
CA LYS A 67 3.49 21.84 8.58
C LYS A 67 2.27 20.92 8.71
N THR A 68 1.19 21.35 8.08
CA THR A 68 -0.14 20.74 8.20
C THR A 68 -0.62 20.23 6.84
N ILE A 69 -1.75 19.51 6.84
CA ILE A 69 -2.34 19.03 5.59
C ILE A 69 -2.75 20.18 4.65
N ASP A 70 -3.03 21.37 5.20
CA ASP A 70 -3.46 22.52 4.41
C ASP A 70 -2.30 23.14 3.62
N ASP A 71 -1.05 23.05 4.11
CA ASP A 71 0.16 23.42 3.34
C ASP A 71 0.35 22.53 2.09
N PHE A 72 -0.15 21.30 2.12
CA PHE A 72 -0.12 20.42 0.94
C PHE A 72 -1.27 20.72 -0.03
N LYS A 73 -2.44 21.14 0.48
CA LYS A 73 -3.59 21.52 -0.35
C LYS A 73 -3.38 22.86 -1.05
N SER A 74 -2.69 23.80 -0.42
CA SER A 74 -2.34 25.10 -1.02
C SER A 74 -1.37 24.96 -2.19
N GLY A 75 -0.66 23.83 -2.29
CA GLY A 75 0.37 23.57 -3.30
C GLY A 75 1.77 24.04 -2.88
N ASP A 76 1.93 24.56 -1.66
CA ASP A 76 3.23 24.98 -1.11
C ASP A 76 4.14 23.76 -0.85
N MET A 77 3.54 22.59 -0.63
CA MET A 77 4.24 21.34 -0.39
C MET A 77 3.77 20.21 -1.30
N ARG A 78 4.70 19.28 -1.59
CA ARG A 78 4.40 18.05 -2.32
C ARG A 78 4.33 16.87 -1.38
N LEU A 79 3.24 16.12 -1.44
CA LEU A 79 3.09 14.83 -0.78
C LEU A 79 3.42 13.71 -1.80
N ALA A 80 4.04 12.62 -1.37
CA ALA A 80 4.30 11.46 -2.22
C ALA A 80 3.69 10.21 -1.57
N SER A 81 3.28 9.25 -2.41
CA SER A 81 2.72 7.98 -1.94
C SER A 81 2.87 6.93 -3.03
N GLN A 82 3.12 5.68 -2.64
CA GLN A 82 3.19 4.57 -3.58
C GLN A 82 1.79 4.26 -4.16
N THR A 83 1.66 4.31 -5.47
CA THR A 83 0.42 4.02 -6.21
C THR A 83 -0.17 2.67 -5.81
N GLY A 84 -1.51 2.60 -5.73
CA GLY A 84 -2.23 1.37 -5.38
C GLY A 84 -2.15 0.94 -3.91
N THR A 85 -1.42 1.66 -3.06
CA THR A 85 -1.43 1.43 -1.59
C THR A 85 -2.60 2.15 -0.92
N THR A 86 -2.90 1.79 0.34
CA THR A 86 -3.95 2.51 1.09
C THR A 86 -3.61 3.97 1.38
N LEU A 87 -2.31 4.29 1.52
CA LEU A 87 -1.87 5.67 1.67
C LEU A 87 -2.17 6.50 0.42
N HIS A 88 -2.07 5.90 -0.77
CA HIS A 88 -2.39 6.58 -2.03
C HIS A 88 -3.83 7.08 -2.05
N TRP A 89 -4.79 6.25 -1.64
CA TRP A 89 -6.20 6.63 -1.58
C TRP A 89 -6.46 7.76 -0.56
N VAL A 90 -5.89 7.65 0.64
CA VAL A 90 -6.01 8.68 1.70
C VAL A 90 -5.42 10.01 1.23
N ARG A 91 -4.26 9.96 0.58
CA ARG A 91 -3.61 11.13 0.01
C ARG A 91 -4.47 11.76 -1.09
N SER A 92 -5.02 10.96 -1.99
CA SER A 92 -5.86 11.44 -3.09
C SER A 92 -7.17 12.07 -2.60
N SER A 93 -7.79 11.50 -1.56
CA SER A 93 -9.01 12.07 -0.96
C SER A 93 -8.73 13.34 -0.15
N SER A 94 -7.53 13.49 0.42
CA SER A 94 -7.22 14.62 1.31
C SER A 94 -6.58 15.81 0.59
N VAL A 95 -5.73 15.56 -0.42
CA VAL A 95 -4.87 16.58 -1.06
C VAL A 95 -5.05 16.63 -2.59
N GLY A 96 -5.86 15.74 -3.16
CA GLY A 96 -6.05 15.62 -4.60
C GLY A 96 -4.94 14.81 -5.31
N THR A 97 -5.16 14.61 -6.61
CA THR A 97 -4.34 13.72 -7.48
C THR A 97 -3.20 14.44 -8.21
N ASN A 98 -3.06 15.76 -8.06
CA ASN A 98 -2.15 16.58 -8.88
C ASN A 98 -0.67 16.51 -8.47
N ILE A 99 -0.31 15.59 -7.58
CA ILE A 99 1.07 15.45 -7.14
C ILE A 99 1.33 13.93 -7.15
N VAL A 100 2.33 13.47 -7.89
CA VAL A 100 2.75 12.07 -7.92
C VAL A 100 4.27 12.11 -7.99
N ILE A 101 4.91 11.46 -7.03
CA ILE A 101 6.29 10.97 -7.15
C ILE A 101 6.24 9.53 -6.70
#